data_AF-A0A5B8W840-F1
#
_entry.id   AF-A0A5B8W840-F1
#
_cell.length_a   1.000
_cell.length_b   1.000
_cell.length_c   1.000
_cell.angle_alpha   90.00
_cell.angle_beta   90.00
_cell.angle_gamma   90.00
#
_symmetry.space_group_name_H-M   'P 1'
#
loop_
_entity.id
_entity.type
_entity.pdbx_description
1 polymer ?
#
loop_
_entity_poly.entity_id
_entity_poly.type
_entity_poly.pdbx_seq_one_letter_code
_entity_poly.pdbx_strand_id
1 'polypeptide(L)'
;MPIPDNITREHIFQAMLKIKREGVPAKRGAREWALQYEGEDYPCKLLISWGNLYINGVELNPDPNNFTTYMAQDYLRALDFEVVAV
;
A
#
# COMPACT_ATOMS: atom_id res chain seq x y z
N MET A 1 -15.11 4.80 3.50
CA MET A 1 -14.16 4.07 2.62
C MET A 1 -13.84 2.74 3.31
N PRO A 2 -13.64 1.64 2.57
CA PRO A 2 -13.31 0.32 3.15
C PRO A 2 -11.88 0.23 3.70
N ILE A 3 -11.01 1.19 3.35
CA ILE A 3 -9.71 1.39 3.98
C ILE A 3 -9.94 2.16 5.29
N PRO A 4 -9.50 1.63 6.45
CA PRO A 4 -9.65 2.32 7.72
C PRO A 4 -8.78 3.60 7.77
N ASP A 5 -9.23 4.62 8.46
CA ASP A 5 -8.63 5.96 8.55
C ASP A 5 -7.48 6.05 9.58
N ASN A 6 -7.17 4.94 10.26
CA ASN A 6 -6.08 4.85 11.25
C ASN A 6 -4.72 4.43 10.65
N ILE A 7 -4.64 4.20 9.34
CA ILE A 7 -3.38 3.89 8.66
C ILE A 7 -2.64 5.21 8.41
N THR A 8 -1.56 5.47 9.15
CA THR A 8 -0.73 6.67 9.01
C THR A 8 0.44 6.42 8.06
N ARG A 9 1.19 7.49 7.73
CA ARG A 9 2.45 7.40 6.97
C ARG A 9 3.44 6.41 7.59
N GLU A 10 3.53 6.36 8.92
CA GLU A 10 4.42 5.44 9.64
C GLU A 10 4.10 3.98 9.33
N HIS A 11 2.82 3.61 9.28
CA HIS A 11 2.39 2.25 8.91
C HIS A 11 2.73 1.91 7.45
N ILE A 12 2.66 2.89 6.55
CA ILE A 12 3.08 2.71 5.15
C ILE A 12 4.60 2.49 5.08
N PHE A 13 5.40 3.23 5.85
CA PHE A 13 6.85 3.00 5.92
C PHE A 13 7.19 1.60 6.48
N GLN A 14 6.49 1.13 7.50
CA GLN A 14 6.65 -0.24 7.98
C GLN A 14 6.33 -1.27 6.89
N ALA A 15 5.28 -1.03 6.09
CA ALA A 15 4.98 -1.87 4.93
C ALA A 15 6.09 -1.85 3.86
N MET A 16 6.68 -0.68 3.57
CA MET A 16 7.83 -0.58 2.66
C MET A 16 9.04 -1.37 3.18
N LEU A 17 9.36 -1.25 4.48
CA LEU A 17 10.46 -2.02 5.11
C LEU A 17 10.21 -3.52 5.00
N LYS A 18 8.96 -3.96 5.19
CA LYS A 18 8.58 -5.36 5.00
C LYS A 18 8.78 -5.80 3.55
N ILE A 19 8.41 -4.98 2.57
CA ILE A 19 8.63 -5.26 1.14
C ILE A 19 10.12 -5.38 0.83
N LYS A 20 10.97 -4.48 1.36
CA LYS A 20 12.43 -4.57 1.19
C LYS A 20 13.00 -5.87 1.76
N ARG A 21 12.47 -6.33 2.90
CA ARG A 21 12.96 -7.53 3.58
C ARG A 21 12.49 -8.84 2.95
N GLU A 22 11.20 -8.91 2.57
CA GLU A 22 10.54 -10.16 2.14
C GLU A 22 10.30 -10.23 0.63
N GLY A 23 10.48 -9.11 -0.06
CA GLY A 23 10.09 -8.94 -1.46
C GLY A 23 8.60 -8.74 -1.63
N VAL A 24 8.20 -8.54 -2.88
CA VAL A 24 6.79 -8.44 -3.27
C VAL A 24 6.26 -9.86 -3.54
N PRO A 25 5.17 -10.30 -2.87
CA PRO A 25 4.57 -11.60 -3.15
C PRO A 25 4.13 -11.73 -4.62
N ALA A 26 4.26 -12.94 -5.17
CA ALA A 26 3.79 -13.23 -6.52
C ALA A 26 2.32 -12.79 -6.71
N LYS A 27 2.03 -12.16 -7.85
CA LYS A 27 0.71 -11.58 -8.20
C LYS A 27 0.29 -10.33 -7.40
N ARG A 28 1.09 -9.84 -6.43
CA ARG A 28 0.83 -8.59 -5.68
C ARG A 28 1.74 -7.42 -6.11
N GLY A 29 2.41 -7.55 -7.25
CA GLY A 29 3.22 -6.49 -7.87
C GLY A 29 2.39 -5.30 -8.37
N ALA A 30 3.07 -4.15 -8.51
CA ALA A 30 2.53 -3.02 -9.25
C ALA A 30 2.33 -3.42 -10.71
N ARG A 31 1.22 -3.00 -11.30
CA ARG A 31 0.88 -3.29 -12.72
C ARG A 31 0.83 -2.05 -13.57
N GLU A 32 0.14 -1.04 -13.08
CA GLU A 32 -0.08 0.23 -13.79
C GLU A 32 0.28 1.43 -12.91
N TRP A 33 0.26 1.26 -11.59
CA TRP A 33 0.47 2.33 -10.62
C TRP A 33 1.28 1.82 -9.44
N ALA A 34 2.24 2.62 -9.02
CA ALA A 34 3.06 2.39 -7.84
C ALA A 34 3.22 3.69 -7.03
N LEU A 35 3.49 3.53 -5.74
CA LEU A 35 4.01 4.61 -4.93
C LEU A 35 5.52 4.65 -5.15
N GLN A 36 6.05 5.80 -5.55
CA GLN A 36 7.49 6.00 -5.72
C GLN A 36 8.07 6.61 -4.44
N TYR A 37 9.10 5.98 -3.88
CA TYR A 37 9.81 6.49 -2.72
C TYR A 37 11.28 6.12 -2.78
N GLU A 38 12.16 7.12 -2.66
CA GLU A 38 13.62 6.95 -2.71
C GLU A 38 14.13 6.21 -3.98
N GLY A 39 13.45 6.41 -5.12
CA GLY A 39 13.80 5.76 -6.39
C GLY A 39 13.35 4.29 -6.50
N GLU A 40 12.53 3.81 -5.57
CA GLU A 40 11.93 2.48 -5.61
C GLU A 40 10.41 2.55 -5.76
N ASP A 41 9.84 1.60 -6.49
CA ASP A 41 8.41 1.49 -6.76
C ASP A 41 7.74 0.44 -5.88
N TYR A 42 6.69 0.85 -5.17
CA TYR A 42 5.96 0.01 -4.23
C TYR A 42 4.51 -0.21 -4.68
N PRO A 43 4.00 -1.46 -4.66
CA PRO A 43 2.62 -1.73 -5.05
C PRO A 43 1.61 -1.08 -4.08
N CYS A 44 0.80 -0.15 -4.57
CA CYS A 44 -0.14 0.63 -3.75
C CYS A 44 -1.05 -0.24 -2.86
N LYS A 45 -1.65 -1.28 -3.44
CA LYS A 45 -2.57 -2.16 -2.68
C LYS A 45 -1.84 -2.97 -1.61
N LEU A 46 -0.58 -3.35 -1.86
CA LEU A 46 0.21 -4.10 -0.91
C LEU A 46 0.58 -3.23 0.29
N LEU A 47 0.94 -1.96 0.06
CA LEU A 47 1.22 -0.99 1.11
C LEU A 47 0.03 -0.79 2.06
N ILE A 48 -1.18 -0.66 1.52
CA ILE A 48 -2.39 -0.55 2.36
C ILE A 48 -2.66 -1.86 3.12
N SER A 49 -2.57 -3.01 2.43
CA SER A 49 -2.77 -4.33 3.03
C SER A 49 -1.85 -4.57 4.22
N TRP A 50 -0.56 -4.28 4.06
CA TRP A 50 0.46 -4.47 5.08
C TRP A 50 0.49 -3.33 6.10
N GLY A 51 0.18 -2.09 5.71
CA GLY A 51 0.00 -0.99 6.66
C GLY A 51 -1.06 -1.33 7.71
N ASN A 52 -2.18 -1.94 7.27
CA ASN A 52 -3.22 -2.40 8.18
C ASN A 52 -2.76 -3.47 9.17
N LEU A 53 -1.81 -4.33 8.78
CA LEU A 53 -1.24 -5.35 9.66
C LEU A 53 -0.56 -4.73 10.88
N TYR A 54 0.12 -3.60 10.73
CA TYR A 54 0.85 -2.94 11.81
C TYR A 54 -0.05 -2.27 12.84
N ILE A 55 -1.22 -1.78 12.43
CA ILE A 55 -2.15 -1.10 13.34
C ILE A 55 -3.25 -2.03 13.88
N ASN A 56 -3.79 -2.90 13.04
CA ASN A 56 -4.94 -3.74 13.36
C ASN A 56 -4.58 -5.22 13.55
N GLY A 57 -3.29 -5.59 13.42
CA GLY A 57 -2.82 -6.97 13.61
C GLY A 57 -3.21 -7.95 12.51
N VAL A 58 -3.89 -7.49 11.46
CA VAL A 58 -4.37 -8.30 10.33
C VAL A 58 -4.13 -7.58 9.00
N GLU A 59 -3.81 -8.31 7.93
CA GLU A 59 -3.72 -7.72 6.60
C GLU A 59 -5.11 -7.26 6.11
N LEU A 60 -5.20 -6.09 5.49
CA LEU A 60 -6.44 -5.68 4.83
C LEU A 60 -6.64 -6.49 3.55
N ASN A 61 -7.77 -7.20 3.44
CA ASN A 61 -8.04 -8.06 2.28
C ASN A 61 -7.93 -7.27 0.95
N PRO A 62 -6.96 -7.58 0.06
CA PRO A 62 -6.73 -6.86 -1.19
C PRO A 62 -7.71 -7.24 -2.30
N ASP A 63 -8.82 -7.92 -2.00
CA ASP A 63 -9.90 -8.16 -2.96
C ASP A 63 -10.42 -6.83 -3.54
N PRO A 64 -10.60 -6.71 -4.87
CA PRO A 64 -11.13 -5.49 -5.49
C PRO A 64 -12.56 -5.14 -5.05
N ASN A 65 -13.35 -6.09 -4.55
CA ASN A 65 -14.66 -5.83 -3.95
C ASN A 65 -14.54 -5.20 -2.55
N ASN A 66 -13.39 -5.37 -1.88
CA ASN A 66 -13.10 -4.70 -0.63
C ASN A 66 -12.53 -3.31 -0.91
N PHE A 67 -11.38 -3.20 -1.58
CA PHE A 67 -10.86 -1.91 -2.01
C PHE A 67 -10.12 -2.01 -3.35
N THR A 68 -10.29 -0.97 -4.17
CA THR A 68 -9.68 -0.92 -5.51
C THR A 68 -8.29 -0.31 -5.46
N THR A 69 -7.54 -0.41 -6.57
CA THR A 69 -6.27 0.29 -6.72
C THR A 69 -6.46 1.81 -6.60
N TYR A 70 -7.54 2.36 -7.18
CA TYR A 70 -7.86 3.79 -7.09
C TYR A 70 -8.05 4.26 -5.64
N MET A 71 -8.77 3.49 -4.82
CA MET A 71 -8.93 3.79 -3.39
C MET A 71 -7.57 3.80 -2.67
N ALA A 72 -6.70 2.83 -2.97
CA ALA A 72 -5.36 2.80 -2.39
C ALA A 72 -4.51 4.01 -2.81
N GLN A 73 -4.57 4.41 -4.09
CA GLN A 73 -3.86 5.59 -4.57
C GLN A 73 -4.35 6.87 -3.90
N ASP A 74 -5.67 7.06 -3.82
CA ASP A 74 -6.29 8.23 -3.19
C ASP A 74 -5.88 8.35 -1.72
N TYR A 75 -5.92 7.22 -1.00
CA TYR A 75 -5.49 7.17 0.39
C TYR A 75 -3.99 7.50 0.56
N LEU A 76 -3.12 6.95 -0.29
CA LEU A 76 -1.69 7.25 -0.25
C LEU A 76 -1.39 8.72 -0.59
N ARG A 77 -2.10 9.30 -1.56
CA ARG A 77 -2.00 10.72 -1.89
C ARG A 77 -2.50 11.61 -0.75
N ALA A 78 -3.57 11.22 -0.06
CA ALA A 78 -4.06 11.93 1.13
C ALA A 78 -3.05 11.89 2.29
N LEU A 79 -2.22 10.84 2.34
CA LEU A 79 -1.06 10.76 3.23
C LEU A 79 0.18 11.48 2.71
N ASP A 80 0.09 12.28 1.64
CA ASP A 80 1.20 13.04 1.03
C ASP A 80 2.31 12.14 0.44
N PHE A 81 1.93 11.00 -0.13
CA PHE A 81 2.82 10.17 -0.95
C PHE A 81 2.66 10.42 -2.45
N GLU A 82 3.77 10.28 -3.17
CA GLU A 82 3.79 10.36 -4.64
C GLU A 82 3.40 9.00 -5.25
N VAL A 83 2.36 9.02 -6.09
CA VAL A 83 1.86 7.83 -6.80
C VAL A 83 1.93 8.07 -8.30
N VAL A 84 2.76 7.28 -8.97
CA VAL A 84 3.11 7.38 -10.39
C VAL A 84 2.62 6.17 -11.18
N ALA A 85 2.52 6.33 -12.49
CA ALA A 85 2.29 5.22 -13.41
C ALA A 85 3.62 4.49 -13.69
N VAL A 86 3.58 3.16 -13.81
CA VAL A 86 4.75 2.28 -14.04
C VAL A 86 4.58 1.38 -15.26
#